data_AF-A0A7V6TTX0-F1
#
_entry.id   AF-A0A7V6TTX0-F1
#
_cell.length_a   1.000
_cell.length_b   1.000
_cell.length_c   1.000
_cell.angle_alpha   90.00
_cell.angle_beta   90.00
_cell.angle_gamma   90.00
#
_symmetry.space_group_name_H-M   'P 1'
#
loop_
_entity.id
_entity.type
_entity.pdbx_description
1 polymer ?
#
loop_
_entity_poly.entity_id
_entity_poly.type
_entity_poly.pdbx_seq_one_letter_code
_entity_poly.pdbx_strand_id
1 'polypeptide(L)'
;MNKRKNTIIKVLLISAFLGYFSFKMYEQQRILNSKNRELLQLQEAIAEERRLNEDLLMQKETLYTHEYVERIAREKLGMVKAGEKIFIDVNE
;
A
#
# COMPACT_ATOMS: atom_id res chain seq x y z
N MET A 1 -1.48 -67.95 7.16
CA MET A 1 -0.66 -67.35 6.09
C MET A 1 -1.06 -65.89 5.76
N ASN A 2 -1.74 -65.18 6.68
CA ASN A 2 -2.59 -64.02 6.35
C ASN A 2 -1.99 -62.70 6.87
N LYS A 3 -1.07 -62.78 7.85
CA LYS A 3 -0.39 -61.62 8.45
C LYS A 3 0.46 -60.83 7.44
N ARG A 4 1.10 -61.52 6.49
CA ARG A 4 1.87 -60.88 5.40
C ARG A 4 0.98 -60.08 4.44
N LYS A 5 -0.18 -60.63 4.04
CA LYS A 5 -1.15 -59.96 3.18
C LYS A 5 -1.72 -58.69 3.84
N ASN A 6 -2.06 -58.76 5.12
CA ASN A 6 -2.56 -57.59 5.87
C ASN A 6 -1.51 -56.49 6.04
N THR A 7 -0.22 -56.85 6.13
CA THR A 7 0.87 -55.87 6.22
C THR A 7 1.06 -55.14 4.88
N ILE A 8 1.01 -55.86 3.77
CA ILE A 8 1.13 -55.27 2.42
C ILE A 8 -0.04 -54.30 2.15
N ILE A 9 -1.27 -54.67 2.52
CA ILE A 9 -2.43 -53.79 2.36
C ILE A 9 -2.28 -52.51 3.18
N LYS A 10 -1.78 -52.61 4.43
CA LYS A 10 -1.52 -51.43 5.27
C LYS A 10 -0.46 -50.51 4.67
N VAL A 11 0.63 -51.06 4.13
CA VAL A 11 1.67 -50.25 3.46
C VAL A 11 1.12 -49.56 2.22
N LEU A 12 0.31 -50.25 1.42
CA LEU A 12 -0.34 -49.65 0.24
C LEU A 12 -1.27 -48.51 0.62
N LEU A 13 -2.08 -48.66 1.66
CA LEU A 13 -2.97 -47.59 2.14
C LEU A 13 -2.18 -46.36 2.62
N ILE A 14 -1.11 -46.57 3.38
CA ILE A 14 -0.24 -45.48 3.85
C ILE A 14 0.46 -44.80 2.66
N SER A 15 0.95 -45.58 1.71
CA SER A 15 1.59 -45.05 0.49
C SER A 15 0.62 -44.22 -0.35
N ALA A 16 -0.62 -44.69 -0.53
CA ALA A 16 -1.66 -43.96 -1.23
C ALA A 16 -2.02 -42.64 -0.51
N PHE A 17 -2.14 -42.68 0.82
CA PHE A 17 -2.37 -41.48 1.62
C PHE A 17 -1.24 -40.47 1.50
N LEU A 18 0.01 -40.92 1.60
CA LEU A 18 1.19 -40.05 1.46
C LEU A 18 1.29 -39.47 0.04
N GLY A 19 0.95 -40.25 -0.99
CA GLY A 19 0.90 -39.78 -2.37
C GLY A 19 -0.12 -38.66 -2.56
N TYR A 20 -1.35 -38.87 -2.08
CA TYR A 20 -2.40 -37.86 -2.11
C TYR A 20 -2.02 -36.61 -1.30
N PHE A 21 -1.50 -36.79 -0.08
CA PHE A 21 -1.07 -35.69 0.78
C PHE A 21 0.03 -34.85 0.12
N SER A 22 1.03 -35.51 -0.48
CA SER A 22 2.12 -34.83 -1.20
C SER A 22 1.60 -34.04 -2.40
N PHE A 23 0.64 -34.61 -3.15
CA PHE A 23 -0.02 -33.92 -4.25
C PHE A 23 -0.78 -32.67 -3.78
N LYS A 24 -1.60 -32.79 -2.72
CA LYS A 24 -2.34 -31.65 -2.14
C LYS A 24 -1.41 -30.58 -1.58
N MET A 25 -0.31 -30.96 -0.93
CA MET A 25 0.71 -30.02 -0.45
C MET A 25 1.35 -29.24 -1.59
N TYR A 26 1.69 -29.91 -2.70
CA TYR A 26 2.26 -29.23 -3.87
C TYR A 26 1.28 -28.21 -4.49
N GLU A 27 0.00 -28.58 -4.65
CA GLU A 27 -1.03 -27.64 -5.11
C GLU A 27 -1.19 -26.46 -4.16
N GLN A 28 -1.26 -26.70 -2.85
CA GLN A 28 -1.40 -25.65 -1.84
C GLN A 28 -0.21 -24.70 -1.84
N GLN A 29 1.02 -25.19 -2.00
CA GLN A 29 2.21 -24.35 -2.05
C GLN A 29 2.15 -23.32 -3.19
N ARG A 30 1.64 -23.71 -4.37
CA ARG A 30 1.49 -22.79 -5.51
C ARG A 30 0.47 -21.70 -5.23
N ILE A 31 -0.67 -22.06 -4.64
CA ILE A 31 -1.72 -21.11 -4.26
C ILE A 31 -1.19 -20.12 -3.23
N LEU A 32 -0.50 -20.63 -2.20
CA LEU A 32 0.06 -19.80 -1.13
C LEU A 32 1.08 -18.81 -1.66
N ASN A 33 1.98 -19.26 -2.55
CA ASN A 33 2.96 -18.38 -3.19
C ASN A 33 2.28 -17.30 -4.06
N SER A 34 1.19 -17.63 -4.76
CA SER A 34 0.43 -16.64 -5.53
C SER A 34 -0.22 -15.61 -4.61
N LYS A 35 -0.86 -16.06 -3.52
CA LYS A 35 -1.54 -15.19 -2.57
C LYS A 35 -0.59 -14.29 -1.80
N ASN A 36 0.59 -14.79 -1.43
CA ASN A 36 1.62 -13.95 -0.82
C ASN A 36 2.12 -12.86 -1.75
N ARG A 37 2.28 -13.14 -3.05
CA ARG A 37 2.66 -12.11 -4.04
C ARG A 37 1.57 -11.04 -4.19
N GLU A 38 0.32 -11.46 -4.30
CA GLU A 38 -0.83 -10.55 -4.38
C GLU A 38 -0.92 -9.66 -3.13
N LEU A 39 -0.72 -10.23 -1.94
CA LEU A 39 -0.68 -9.49 -0.68
C LEU A 39 0.45 -8.46 -0.64
N LEU A 40 1.66 -8.83 -1.07
CA LEU A 40 2.79 -7.91 -1.09
C LEU A 40 2.52 -6.73 -2.04
N GLN A 41 1.98 -6.99 -3.22
CA GLN A 41 1.63 -5.93 -4.18
C GLN A 41 0.55 -4.98 -3.61
N LEU A 42 -0.48 -5.53 -2.98
CA LEU A 42 -1.52 -4.71 -2.34
C LEU A 42 -0.96 -3.89 -1.17
N GLN A 43 -0.07 -4.45 -0.37
CA GLN A 43 0.57 -3.72 0.73
C GLN A 43 1.45 -2.58 0.22
N GLU A 44 2.19 -2.80 -0.87
CA GLU A 44 3.00 -1.76 -1.51
C GLU A 44 2.12 -0.63 -2.06
N ALA A 45 1.04 -0.97 -2.76
CA ALA A 45 0.08 0.03 -3.26
C ALA A 45 -0.55 0.84 -2.11
N ILE A 46 -0.94 0.19 -1.00
CA ILE A 46 -1.48 0.88 0.17
C ILE A 46 -0.42 1.81 0.79
N ALA A 47 0.84 1.40 0.84
CA ALA A 47 1.91 2.22 1.39
C ALA A 47 2.19 3.45 0.53
N GLU A 48 2.16 3.30 -0.80
CA GLU A 48 2.30 4.40 -1.75
C GLU A 48 1.14 5.40 -1.62
N GLU A 49 -0.10 4.92 -1.61
CA GLU A 49 -1.28 5.75 -1.43
C GLU A 49 -1.28 6.50 -0.08
N ARG A 50 -0.81 5.84 1.00
CA ARG A 50 -0.65 6.50 2.30
C ARG A 50 0.38 7.62 2.25
N ARG A 51 1.53 7.40 1.63
CA ARG A 51 2.56 8.43 1.47
C ARG A 51 2.04 9.61 0.65
N LEU A 52 1.34 9.34 -0.43
CA LEU A 52 0.72 10.38 -1.25
C LEU A 52 -0.33 11.17 -0.43
N ASN A 53 -1.14 10.48 0.37
CA ASN A 53 -2.12 11.13 1.23
C ASN A 53 -1.45 12.05 2.27
N GLU A 54 -0.39 11.56 2.93
CA GLU A 54 0.39 12.33 3.90
C GLU A 54 1.02 13.57 3.25
N ASP A 55 1.60 13.43 2.06
CA ASP A 55 2.18 14.56 1.31
C ASP A 55 1.10 15.60 0.93
N LEU A 56 -0.06 15.14 0.42
CA LEU A 56 -1.18 16.02 0.11
C LEU A 56 -1.74 16.72 1.34
N LEU A 57 -1.77 16.07 2.50
CA LEU A 57 -2.17 16.69 3.77
C LEU A 57 -1.17 17.76 4.19
N MET A 58 0.13 17.49 4.07
CA MET A 58 1.18 18.50 4.35
C MET A 58 1.06 19.70 3.41
N GLN A 59 0.90 19.48 2.10
CA GLN A 59 0.69 20.53 1.12
C GLN A 59 -0.56 21.35 1.46
N LYS A 60 -1.65 20.68 1.80
CA LYS A 60 -2.90 21.32 2.23
C LYS A 60 -2.67 22.21 3.45
N GLU A 61 -1.99 21.72 4.49
CA GLU A 61 -1.67 22.54 5.65
C GLU A 61 -0.79 23.74 5.30
N THR A 62 0.18 23.58 4.39
CA THR A 62 1.01 24.70 3.91
C THR A 62 0.19 25.75 3.17
N LEU A 63 -0.79 25.34 2.35
CA LEU A 63 -1.71 26.25 1.66
C LEU A 63 -2.57 27.08 2.64
N TYR A 64 -2.88 26.52 3.82
CA TYR A 64 -3.64 27.22 4.86
C TYR A 64 -2.76 27.96 5.88
N THR A 65 -1.44 27.99 5.70
CA THR A 65 -0.58 28.86 6.51
C THR A 65 -0.92 30.32 6.22
N HIS A 66 -0.89 31.16 7.26
CA HIS A 66 -1.18 32.58 7.12
C HIS A 66 -0.24 33.25 6.11
N GLU A 67 0.99 32.76 5.99
CA GLU A 67 1.99 33.25 5.05
C GLU A 67 1.64 32.95 3.59
N TYR A 68 1.15 31.74 3.29
CA TYR A 68 0.67 31.41 1.94
C TYR A 68 -0.59 32.20 1.57
N VAL A 69 -1.53 32.34 2.51
CA VAL A 69 -2.75 33.15 2.32
C VAL A 69 -2.40 34.62 2.11
N GLU A 70 -1.49 35.18 2.91
CA GLU A 70 -1.01 36.55 2.78
C GLU A 70 -0.30 36.77 1.44
N ARG A 71 0.53 35.82 1.00
CA ARG A 71 1.19 35.88 -0.31
C ARG A 71 0.20 35.87 -1.47
N ILE A 72 -0.79 34.98 -1.46
CA ILE A 72 -1.85 34.96 -2.49
C ILE A 72 -2.69 36.23 -2.44
N ALA A 73 -3.01 36.73 -1.25
CA ALA A 73 -3.76 37.98 -1.10
C ALA A 73 -2.98 39.17 -1.70
N ARG A 74 -1.66 39.24 -1.51
CA ARG A 74 -0.79 40.24 -2.13
C ARG A 74 -0.68 40.07 -3.65
N GLU A 75 -0.38 38.85 -4.12
CA GLU A 75 -0.11 38.57 -5.54
C GLU A 75 -1.35 38.58 -6.43
N LYS A 76 -2.48 38.04 -5.96
CA LYS A 76 -3.70 37.85 -6.76
C LYS A 76 -4.77 38.90 -6.47
N LEU A 77 -4.86 39.38 -5.24
CA LEU A 77 -5.90 40.32 -4.82
C LEU A 77 -5.36 41.74 -4.60
N GLY A 78 -4.03 41.95 -4.67
CA GLY A 78 -3.41 43.24 -4.38
C GLY A 78 -3.63 43.72 -2.94
N MET A 79 -3.99 42.81 -2.04
CA MET A 79 -4.30 43.13 -0.65
C MET A 79 -3.01 43.39 0.13
N VAL A 80 -3.04 44.40 1.01
CA VAL A 80 -1.94 44.76 1.91
C VAL A 80 -2.43 44.73 3.35
N LYS A 81 -1.51 44.53 4.30
CA LYS A 81 -1.88 44.42 5.72
C LYS A 81 -2.28 45.79 6.26
N ALA A 82 -3.20 45.81 7.23
CA ALA A 82 -3.63 47.07 7.86
C ALA A 82 -2.43 47.83 8.45
N GLY A 83 -2.16 49.04 7.94
CA GLY A 83 -1.04 49.89 8.36
C GLY A 83 0.19 49.90 7.45
N GLU A 84 0.23 49.10 6.37
CA GLU A 84 1.29 49.18 5.36
C GLU A 84 1.10 50.39 4.43
N LYS A 85 2.22 51.07 4.09
CA LYS A 85 2.23 52.16 3.10
C LYS A 85 2.60 51.60 1.73
N ILE A 86 1.73 51.81 0.75
CA ILE A 86 1.95 51.39 -0.63
C ILE A 86 2.83 52.44 -1.33
N PHE A 87 3.98 52.03 -1.86
CA PHE A 87 4.79 52.85 -2.75
C PHE A 87 4.50 52.43 -4.19
N ILE A 88 3.75 53.27 -4.91
CA ILE A 88 3.51 53.10 -6.34
C ILE A 88 4.58 53.92 -7.04
N ASP A 89 5.49 53.24 -7.75
CA ASP A 89 6.44 53.93 -8.62
C ASP A 89 5.65 54.48 -9.83
N VAL A 90 5.67 55.81 -10.00
CA VAL A 90 4.94 56.54 -11.05
C VAL A 90 5.83 56.90 -12.23
N ASN A 91 6.94 56.18 -12.42
CA ASN A 91 7.82 56.39 -13.56
C ASN A 91 7.42 55.51 -14.76
N GLU A 92 6.84 56.22 -15.75
CA GLU A 92 6.48 55.89 -17.15
C GLU A 92 5.28 54.98 -17.44
#